data_AF-A0A5K7ZMT4-F1
#
_entry.id   AF-A0A5K7ZMT4-F1
#
_cell.length_a   1.000
_cell.length_b   1.000
_cell.length_c   1.000
_cell.angle_alpha   90.00
_cell.angle_beta   90.00
_cell.angle_gamma   90.00
#
_symmetry.space_group_name_H-M   'P 1'
#
loop_
_entity.id
_entity.type
_entity.pdbx_description
1 polymer ?
#
loop_
_entity_poly.entity_id
_entity_poly.type
_entity_poly.pdbx_seq_one_letter_code
_entity_poly.pdbx_strand_id
1 'polypeptide(L)' 'MTYNFDPDRWLDNELAALEHERRQTKMTDAEYEERHATLMDRYYDMVDRLDRTYQLPSQN' A
#
# COMPACT_ATOMS: atom_id res chain seq x y z
N MET A 1 -21.03 -8.17 8.17
CA MET A 1 -19.74 -7.47 8.37
C MET A 1 -19.36 -6.83 7.06
N THR A 2 -19.53 -5.52 6.93
CA THR A 2 -19.01 -4.78 5.77
C THR A 2 -17.51 -4.69 5.94
N TYR A 3 -16.77 -5.40 5.09
CA TYR A 3 -15.32 -5.26 5.02
C TYR A 3 -15.05 -3.94 4.30
N ASN A 4 -14.91 -2.86 5.08
CA ASN A 4 -14.43 -1.58 4.56
C ASN A 4 -12.94 -1.78 4.26
N PHE A 5 -12.60 -1.95 2.99
CA PHE A 5 -11.22 -1.99 2.57
C PHE A 5 -10.60 -0.61 2.82
N ASP A 6 -9.57 -0.57 3.66
CA ASP A 6 -8.87 0.63 4.08
C ASP A 6 -7.41 0.50 3.61
N PRO A 7 -7.03 1.21 2.53
CA PRO A 7 -5.67 1.18 1.99
C PRO A 7 -4.61 1.62 2.99
N ASP A 8 -4.95 2.58 3.86
CA ASP A 8 -4.03 3.10 4.88
C ASP A 8 -3.75 2.01 5.91
N ARG A 9 -4.82 1.33 6.37
CA ARG A 9 -4.68 0.19 7.27
C ARG A 9 -3.94 -0.98 6.63
N TRP A 10 -4.09 -1.21 5.33
CA TRP A 10 -3.31 -2.21 4.61
C TRP A 10 -1.83 -1.85 4.61
N LEU A 11 -1.47 -0.61 4.23
CA LEU A 11 -0.09 -0.14 4.19
C LEU A 11 0.59 -0.24 5.57
N ASP A 12 -0.10 0.16 6.64
CA ASP A 12 0.41 0.04 8.01
C ASP A 12 0.77 -1.40 8.39
N ASN A 13 -0.08 -2.37 8.01
CA ASN A 13 0.18 -3.78 8.28
C ASN A 13 1.39 -4.30 7.48
N GLU A 14 1.51 -3.92 6.21
CA GLU A 14 2.63 -4.34 5.36
C GLU A 14 3.95 -3.73 5.83
N LEU A 15 3.97 -2.45 6.23
CA LEU A 15 5.15 -1.80 6.81
C LEU A 15 5.57 -2.44 8.13
N ALA A 16 4.61 -2.79 8.99
CA ALA A 16 4.88 -3.51 10.23
C ALA A 16 5.47 -4.91 9.97
N ALA A 17 4.96 -5.62 8.94
CA ALA A 17 5.49 -6.91 8.52
C ALA A 17 6.91 -6.79 7.95
N LEU A 18 7.16 -5.79 7.09
CA LEU A 18 8.47 -5.52 6.51
C LEU A 18 9.51 -5.19 7.59
N GLU A 19 9.14 -4.37 8.58
CA GLU A 19 10.01 -4.01 9.70
C GLU A 19 10.27 -5.20 10.64
N HIS A 20 9.28 -6.08 10.80
CA HIS A 20 9.48 -7.33 11.53
C HIS A 20 10.43 -8.28 10.78
N GLU A 21 10.28 -8.41 9.47
CA GLU A 21 11.18 -9.20 8.62
C GLU A 21 12.60 -8.62 8.63
N ARG A 22 12.76 -7.30 8.55
CA ARG A 22 14.06 -6.61 8.67
C ARG A 22 14.77 -6.91 9.99
N ARG A 23 14.02 -7.07 11.08
CA ARG A 23 14.58 -7.42 12.40
C ARG A 23 14.94 -8.90 12.51
N GLN A 24 14.22 -9.78 11.80
CA GLN A 24 14.46 -11.23 11.83
C GLN A 24 15.51 -11.69 10.82
N THR A 25 15.67 -10.97 9.71
CA THR A 25 16.62 -11.25 8.64
C THR A 25 17.74 -10.21 8.66
N LYS A 26 18.92 -10.53 8.11
CA LYS A 26 19.98 -9.51 7.89
C LYS A 26 19.69 -8.72 6.61
N MET A 27 18.47 -8.21 6.49
CA MET A 27 18.04 -7.42 5.34
C MET A 27 18.90 -6.16 5.27
N THR A 28 19.45 -5.90 4.09
CA THR A 28 20.21 -4.69 3.83
C THR A 28 19.28 -3.50 3.65
N ASP A 29 19.78 -2.29 3.89
CA ASP A 29 18.97 -1.07 3.72
C ASP A 29 18.46 -0.92 2.27
N ALA A 30 19.24 -1.37 1.29
CA ALA A 30 18.84 -1.38 -0.13
C ALA A 30 17.65 -2.31 -0.41
N GLU A 31 17.64 -3.52 0.16
CA GLU A 31 16.51 -4.46 0.02
C GLU A 31 15.25 -3.93 0.72
N TYR A 32 15.42 -3.26 1.86
CA TYR A 32 14.32 -2.60 2.56
C TYR A 32 13.73 -1.47 1.72
N GLU A 33 14.56 -0.59 1.15
CA GLU A 33 14.12 0.51 0.30
C GLU A 33 13.39 0.02 -0.96
N GLU A 34 13.90 -1.02 -1.62
CA GLU A 34 13.26 -1.60 -2.81
C GLU A 34 11.86 -2.18 -2.49
N ARG A 35 11.75 -2.92 -1.38
CA ARG A 35 10.48 -3.47 -0.91
C ARG A 35 9.52 -2.37 -0.46
N HIS A 36 10.02 -1.36 0.23
CA HIS A 36 9.24 -0.20 0.65
C HIS A 36 8.69 0.57 -0.56
N ALA A 37 9.52 0.84 -1.57
CA ALA A 37 9.09 1.48 -2.81
C ALA A 37 7.98 0.67 -3.51
N THR A 38 8.14 -0.66 -3.57
CA THR A 38 7.12 -1.55 -4.15
C THR A 38 5.80 -1.51 -3.38
N LEU A 39 5.84 -1.44 -2.04
CA LEU A 39 4.63 -1.28 -1.22
C LEU A 39 3.95 0.06 -1.49
N MET A 40 4.74 1.13 -1.64
CA MET A 40 4.20 2.45 -1.94
C MET A 40 3.53 2.53 -3.32
N ASP A 41 4.14 1.94 -4.35
CA ASP A 41 3.52 1.90 -5.69
C ASP A 41 2.18 1.16 -5.65
N ARG A 42 2.11 0.04 -4.92
CA ARG A 42 0.85 -0.70 -4.73
C ARG A 42 -0.19 0.11 -3.96
N TYR A 43 0.23 0.83 -2.93
CA TYR A 43 -0.67 1.73 -2.19
C TYR A 43 -1.24 2.81 -3.12
N TYR A 44 -0.39 3.46 -3.92
CA TYR A 44 -0.84 4.46 -4.88
C TYR A 44 -1.81 3.89 -5.91
N ASP A 45 -1.54 2.69 -6.44
CA ASP A 45 -2.46 1.99 -7.33
C ASP A 45 -3.82 1.67 -6.67
N MET A 46 -3.82 1.29 -5.38
CA MET A 46 -5.04 1.03 -4.62
C MET A 46 -5.85 2.32 -4.39
N VAL A 47 -5.16 3.41 -4.04
CA VAL A 47 -5.77 4.73 -3.82
C VAL A 47 -6.30 5.32 -5.13
N ASP A 48 -5.54 5.25 -6.23
CA ASP A 48 -5.97 5.72 -7.55
C ASP A 48 -7.22 4.97 -8.04
N ARG A 49 -7.32 3.65 -7.79
CA ARG A 49 -8.53 2.88 -8.10
C ARG A 49 -9.74 3.32 -7.27
N LEU A 50 -9.53 3.68 -6.00
CA LEU A 50 -10.59 4.17 -5.13
C LEU A 50 -11.04 5.57 -5.54
N ASP A 51 -10.11 6.47 -5.87
CA ASP A 51 -10.43 7.82 -6.32
C ASP A 51 -11.17 7.82 -7.66
N ARG A 52 -10.79 6.93 -8.59
CA ARG A 52 -11.50 6.72 -9.86
C ARG A 52 -12.93 6.18 -9.74
N THR A 53 -13.40 5.85 -8.54
CA THR A 53 -14.82 5.54 -8.34
C THR A 53 -15.73 6.77 -8.44
N TYR A 54 -15.17 7.99 -8.41
CA TYR A 54 -15.91 9.22 -8.70
C TYR A 54 -15.86 9.56 -10.20
N GLN A 55 -16.57 8.80 -11.03
CA GLN A 55 -16.88 9.26 -12.39
C GLN A 55 -17.96 10.35 -12.28
N LEU A 56 -17.56 11.62 -12.37
CA LEU A 56 -18.50 12.69 -12.68
C LEU A 56 -19.18 12.32 -14.01
N PRO A 57 -20.52 12.28 -14.10
CA PRO A 57 -21.18 11.97 -15.35
C PRO A 57 -20.76 13.01 -16.38
N SER A 58 -20.17 12.54 -17.47
CA SER A 58 -19.87 13.37 -18.64
C SER A 58 -21.19 14.00 -19.10
N GLN A 59 -21.37 15.29 -18.83
CA GLN A 59 -22.51 16.02 -19.36
C GLN A 59 -22.28 16.17 -20.86
N ASN A 60 -23.02 15.39 -21.63
CA ASN A 60 -23.10 15.48 -23.09
C ASN A 60 -24.37 16.25 -23.46
#